data_AF-A0A1L3A3A9-F1
#
_entry.id   AF-A0A1L3A3A9-F1
#
_cell.length_a   1.000
_cell.length_b   1.000
_cell.length_c   1.000
_cell.angle_alpha   90.00
_cell.angle_beta   90.00
_cell.angle_gamma   90.00
#
_symmetry.space_group_name_H-M   'P 1'
#
loop_
_entity.id
_entity.type
_entity.pdbx_description
1 polymer ?
#
loop_
_entity_poly.entity_id
_entity_poly.type
_entity_poly.pdbx_seq_one_letter_code
_entity_poly.pdbx_strand_id
1 'polypeptide(L)'
;RWMIKALGLRAPSLDDFSRLNMEYTVMSKRKLTEFVNTGKVWGWDDPRMPTARGLLRRGVHVNALWEFVKVQGMSKVSNTMEWEKIWNLNKKIIDPIAPRYTSVDQFRIPVTMSGVDSATRKTVLLHKKNPEIGNKEVVYGPKLFLEEQDVVLLSEGEEVTLLDWGNAYVRKIEKDADGKPKSVAMELHLEGDFKTTKQKLSWITDTAANVPILMYEFDHLITERNIDKATDLDTVVREVTDYKLDGVAEEAIKAVKKGDIIQFNRRGFFICDA
;
A
#
# COMPACT_ATOMS: atom_id res chain seq x y z
N ARG A 1 43.22 -16.59 12.94
CA ARG A 1 44.62 -16.10 13.05
C ARG A 1 45.66 -17.22 13.22
N TRP A 2 45.42 -18.23 14.08
CA TRP A 2 46.36 -19.36 14.26
C TRP A 2 46.71 -20.10 12.96
N MET A 3 45.71 -20.51 12.17
CA MET A 3 45.92 -21.22 10.90
C MET A 3 46.79 -20.42 9.90
N ILE A 4 46.55 -19.12 9.79
CA ILE A 4 47.32 -18.22 8.93
C ILE A 4 48.80 -18.21 9.33
N LYS A 5 49.08 -18.13 10.64
CA LYS A 5 50.45 -18.13 11.17
C LYS A 5 51.14 -19.49 10.95
N ALA A 6 50.43 -20.58 11.18
CA ALA A 6 50.96 -21.93 10.99
C ALA A 6 51.32 -22.24 9.53
N LEU A 7 50.57 -21.68 8.58
CA LEU A 7 50.76 -21.88 7.14
C LEU A 7 51.65 -20.81 6.48
N GLY A 8 52.19 -19.84 7.23
CA GLY A 8 53.00 -18.75 6.69
C GLY A 8 52.23 -17.82 5.72
N LEU A 9 50.90 -17.73 5.87
CA LEU A 9 50.04 -16.96 4.97
C LEU A 9 49.94 -15.48 5.39
N ARG A 10 49.61 -14.60 4.43
CA ARG A 10 49.27 -13.20 4.72
C ARG A 10 48.00 -13.14 5.59
N ALA A 11 48.06 -12.36 6.67
CA ALA A 11 46.90 -12.13 7.53
C ALA A 11 45.93 -11.10 6.92
N PRO A 12 44.66 -11.45 6.65
CA PRO A 12 43.64 -10.47 6.30
C PRO A 12 43.20 -9.67 7.54
N SER A 13 42.71 -8.45 7.31
CA SER A 13 41.96 -7.71 8.35
C SER A 13 40.62 -8.41 8.58
N LEU A 14 40.26 -8.59 9.83
CA LEU A 14 38.95 -9.11 10.23
C LEU A 14 38.33 -8.08 11.16
N ASP A 15 37.24 -7.48 10.70
CA ASP A 15 36.49 -6.48 11.44
C ASP A 15 35.06 -6.99 11.62
N ASP A 16 34.69 -7.23 12.86
CA ASP A 16 33.35 -7.70 13.22
C ASP A 16 32.40 -6.51 13.44
N PHE A 17 31.15 -6.70 13.03
CA PHE A 17 30.06 -5.76 13.21
C PHE A 17 28.81 -6.49 13.70
N SER A 18 27.88 -5.74 14.29
CA SER A 18 26.63 -6.27 14.83
C SER A 18 25.70 -6.70 13.70
N ARG A 19 24.89 -7.72 14.00
CA ARG A 19 23.90 -8.22 13.04
C ARG A 19 22.71 -7.27 13.00
N LEU A 20 22.15 -7.09 11.80
CA LEU A 20 20.86 -6.43 11.63
C LEU A 20 19.75 -7.24 12.30
N ASN A 21 18.99 -6.60 13.16
CA ASN A 21 17.71 -7.10 13.66
C ASN A 21 16.61 -6.14 13.21
N MET A 22 15.43 -6.69 12.90
CA MET A 22 14.25 -5.93 12.50
C MET A 22 13.13 -6.19 13.50
N GLU A 23 12.37 -5.15 13.83
CA GLU A 23 11.21 -5.29 14.69
C GLU A 23 10.10 -6.09 14.00
N TYR A 24 9.27 -6.79 14.78
CA TYR A 24 8.18 -7.62 14.28
C TYR A 24 8.63 -8.64 13.23
N THR A 25 9.86 -9.13 13.33
CA THR A 25 10.47 -9.98 12.31
C THR A 25 11.50 -10.91 12.90
N VAL A 26 11.53 -12.14 12.38
CA VAL A 26 12.56 -13.13 12.72
C VAL A 26 13.65 -13.16 11.66
N MET A 27 14.90 -13.01 12.07
CA MET A 27 16.05 -13.03 11.15
C MET A 27 16.76 -14.40 11.10
N SER A 28 16.39 -15.32 11.99
CA SER A 28 17.07 -16.63 12.05
C SER A 28 16.58 -17.55 10.92
N LYS A 29 17.51 -18.14 10.18
CA LYS A 29 17.20 -19.08 9.09
C LYS A 29 16.32 -20.24 9.56
N ARG A 30 16.53 -20.76 10.77
CA ARG A 30 15.71 -21.84 11.36
C ARG A 30 14.23 -21.43 11.45
N LYS A 31 13.94 -20.30 12.12
CA LYS A 31 12.56 -19.77 12.26
C LYS A 31 11.94 -19.39 10.91
N LEU A 32 12.71 -18.82 9.99
CA LEU A 32 12.20 -18.52 8.63
C LEU A 32 11.87 -19.79 7.84
N THR A 33 12.68 -20.85 8.00
CA THR A 33 12.40 -22.15 7.37
C THR A 33 11.15 -22.79 7.96
N GLU A 34 10.93 -22.61 9.27
CA GLU A 34 9.72 -23.05 9.96
C GLU A 34 8.47 -22.41 9.35
N PHE A 35 8.42 -21.09 9.14
CA PHE A 35 7.30 -20.43 8.46
C PHE A 35 6.99 -20.99 7.08
N VAL A 36 8.03 -21.29 6.29
CA VAL A 36 7.87 -21.87 4.96
C VAL A 36 7.34 -23.31 5.07
N ASN A 37 7.92 -24.12 5.96
CA ASN A 37 7.54 -25.53 6.10
C ASN A 37 6.13 -25.73 6.68
N THR A 38 5.70 -24.85 7.58
CA THR A 38 4.35 -24.90 8.19
C THR A 38 3.29 -24.16 7.35
N GLY A 39 3.66 -23.60 6.20
CA GLY A 39 2.74 -22.92 5.29
C GLY A 39 2.19 -21.59 5.83
N LYS A 40 2.84 -20.98 6.82
CA LYS A 40 2.46 -19.65 7.35
C LYS A 40 2.76 -18.51 6.37
N VAL A 41 3.61 -18.79 5.37
CA VAL A 41 3.92 -17.91 4.25
C VAL A 41 3.83 -18.71 2.95
N TRP A 42 3.65 -18.03 1.83
CA TRP A 42 3.52 -18.63 0.50
C TRP A 42 4.83 -19.28 0.00
N GLY A 43 5.97 -18.84 0.55
CA GLY A 43 7.30 -19.33 0.18
C GLY A 43 8.41 -18.37 0.61
N TRP A 44 9.61 -18.58 0.08
CA TRP A 44 10.78 -17.74 0.39
C TRP A 44 10.72 -16.34 -0.21
N ASP A 45 9.90 -16.13 -1.23
CA ASP A 45 9.67 -14.84 -1.89
C ASP A 45 8.31 -14.22 -1.51
N ASP A 46 7.68 -14.71 -0.45
CA ASP A 46 6.48 -14.10 0.11
C ASP A 46 6.76 -12.63 0.51
N PRO A 47 5.89 -11.66 0.15
CA PRO A 47 6.07 -10.23 0.48
C PRO A 47 6.23 -9.92 1.97
N ARG A 48 5.73 -10.78 2.86
CA ARG A 48 5.84 -10.65 4.32
C ARG A 48 7.21 -11.11 4.84
N MET A 49 7.96 -11.88 4.05
CA MET A 49 9.26 -12.42 4.45
C MET A 49 10.36 -11.35 4.37
N PRO A 50 11.29 -11.30 5.33
CA PRO A 50 12.41 -10.35 5.35
C PRO A 50 13.56 -10.77 4.41
N THR A 51 13.24 -11.48 3.32
CA THR A 51 14.21 -11.88 2.30
C THR A 51 14.32 -10.77 1.25
N ALA A 52 15.47 -10.67 0.59
CA ALA A 52 15.62 -9.73 -0.52
C ALA A 52 14.53 -9.95 -1.60
N ARG A 53 14.19 -11.22 -1.90
CA ARG A 53 13.13 -11.56 -2.85
C ARG A 53 11.74 -11.12 -2.37
N GLY A 54 11.41 -11.37 -1.11
CA GLY A 54 10.13 -10.94 -0.52
C GLY A 54 9.99 -9.42 -0.54
N LEU A 55 11.04 -8.69 -0.16
CA LEU A 55 11.04 -7.23 -0.18
C LEU A 55 10.91 -6.66 -1.60
N LEU A 56 11.63 -7.22 -2.58
CA LEU A 56 11.51 -6.80 -3.98
C LEU A 56 10.10 -7.09 -4.52
N ARG A 57 9.54 -8.27 -4.24
CA ARG A 57 8.18 -8.64 -4.63
C ARG A 57 7.12 -7.76 -3.96
N ARG A 58 7.37 -7.33 -2.71
CA ARG A 58 6.54 -6.34 -1.99
C ARG A 58 6.60 -4.93 -2.60
N GLY A 59 7.51 -4.67 -3.54
CA GLY A 59 7.67 -3.36 -4.17
C GLY A 59 8.71 -2.45 -3.50
N VAL A 60 9.64 -3.02 -2.71
CA VAL A 60 10.82 -2.26 -2.28
C VAL A 60 11.78 -2.10 -3.46
N HIS A 61 12.09 -0.86 -3.79
CA HIS A 61 13.08 -0.56 -4.81
C HIS A 61 14.50 -0.89 -4.32
N VAL A 62 15.34 -1.47 -5.18
CA VAL A 62 16.71 -1.90 -4.80
C VAL A 62 17.54 -0.75 -4.22
N ASN A 63 17.40 0.47 -4.75
CA ASN A 63 18.09 1.64 -4.23
C ASN A 63 17.65 1.98 -2.79
N ALA A 64 16.39 1.71 -2.41
CA ALA A 64 15.92 1.92 -1.04
C ALA A 64 16.62 0.96 -0.06
N LEU A 65 16.85 -0.30 -0.47
CA LEU A 65 17.61 -1.27 0.30
C LEU A 65 19.07 -0.83 0.48
N TRP A 66 19.70 -0.33 -0.59
CA TRP A 66 21.05 0.21 -0.51
C TRP A 66 21.16 1.40 0.44
N GLU A 67 20.23 2.36 0.32
CA GLU A 67 20.20 3.51 1.22
C GLU A 67 19.92 3.09 2.67
N PHE A 68 19.07 2.08 2.90
CA PHE A 68 18.84 1.54 4.24
C PHE A 68 20.11 0.96 4.86
N VAL A 69 20.88 0.17 4.10
CA VAL A 69 22.15 -0.40 4.57
C VAL A 69 23.17 0.70 4.88
N LYS A 70 23.25 1.75 4.06
CA LYS A 70 24.12 2.92 4.32
C LYS A 70 23.72 3.66 5.59
N VAL A 71 22.43 3.90 5.80
CA VAL A 71 21.90 4.59 6.99
C VAL A 71 22.12 3.75 8.25
N GLN A 72 21.97 2.43 8.16
CA GLN A 72 22.20 1.53 9.29
C GLN A 72 23.67 1.57 9.74
N GLY A 73 24.61 1.52 8.79
CA GLY A 73 26.05 1.68 9.05
C GLY A 73 26.70 0.55 9.84
N MET A 74 28.03 0.44 9.77
CA MET A 74 28.75 -0.58 10.52
C MET A 74 28.93 -0.15 11.99
N SER A 75 28.32 -0.88 12.92
CA SER A 75 28.47 -0.67 14.37
C SER A 75 28.76 -2.00 15.07
N LYS A 76 29.41 -1.95 16.23
CA LYS A 76 29.58 -3.14 17.11
C LYS A 76 28.42 -3.33 18.07
N VAL A 77 27.58 -2.31 18.24
CA VAL A 77 26.41 -2.34 19.13
C VAL A 77 25.24 -2.96 18.38
N SER A 78 24.59 -3.96 19.00
CA SER A 78 23.36 -4.55 18.46
C SER A 78 22.24 -3.53 18.54
N ASN A 79 21.59 -3.27 17.41
CA ASN A 79 20.41 -2.41 17.33
C ASN A 79 19.30 -3.14 16.60
N THR A 80 18.05 -2.88 17.01
CA THR A 80 16.87 -3.34 16.26
C THR A 80 16.33 -2.17 15.45
N MET A 81 16.10 -2.40 14.16
CA MET A 81 15.64 -1.41 13.21
C MET A 81 14.13 -1.53 12.97
N GLU A 82 13.48 -0.39 12.88
CA GLU A 82 12.06 -0.27 12.55
C GLU A 82 11.84 -0.38 11.04
N TRP A 83 10.77 -1.07 10.64
CA TRP A 83 10.37 -1.20 9.24
C TRP A 83 10.04 0.13 8.57
N GLU A 84 9.53 1.09 9.34
CA GLU A 84 9.17 2.42 8.84
C GLU A 84 10.34 3.13 8.16
N LYS A 85 11.58 2.87 8.60
CA LYS A 85 12.78 3.43 7.96
C LYS A 85 12.94 2.97 6.51
N ILE A 86 12.73 1.68 6.25
CA ILE A 86 12.79 1.13 4.88
C ILE A 86 11.62 1.69 4.05
N TRP A 87 10.42 1.73 4.61
CA TRP A 87 9.23 2.24 3.90
C TRP A 87 9.37 3.72 3.55
N ASN A 88 9.89 4.54 4.45
CA ASN A 88 10.12 5.97 4.22
C ASN A 88 11.21 6.21 3.15
N LEU A 89 12.30 5.42 3.16
CA LEU A 89 13.32 5.48 2.11
C LEU A 89 12.75 5.03 0.75
N ASN A 90 11.97 3.96 0.74
CA ASN A 90 11.33 3.47 -0.48
C ASN A 90 10.35 4.51 -1.05
N LYS A 91 9.49 5.06 -0.21
CA LYS A 91 8.51 6.10 -0.56
C LYS A 91 9.17 7.30 -1.23
N LYS A 92 10.31 7.77 -0.71
CA LYS A 92 11.06 8.89 -1.33
C LYS A 92 11.51 8.61 -2.76
N ILE A 93 11.75 7.34 -3.10
CA ILE A 93 12.17 6.92 -4.44
C ILE A 93 10.95 6.73 -5.36
N ILE A 94 9.89 6.08 -4.86
CA ILE A 94 8.74 5.69 -5.70
C ILE A 94 7.69 6.80 -5.84
N ASP A 95 7.46 7.64 -4.82
CA ASP A 95 6.45 8.72 -4.87
C ASP A 95 6.57 9.64 -6.10
N PRO A 96 7.78 10.12 -6.50
CA PRO A 96 7.89 11.02 -7.65
C PRO A 96 7.70 10.33 -9.02
N ILE A 97 7.76 8.99 -9.08
CA ILE A 97 7.74 8.21 -10.33
C ILE A 97 6.50 7.31 -10.48
N ALA A 98 5.76 7.08 -9.40
CA ALA A 98 4.61 6.17 -9.41
C ALA A 98 3.38 6.83 -10.06
N PRO A 99 2.82 6.27 -11.15
CA PRO A 99 1.55 6.73 -11.70
C PRO A 99 0.41 6.52 -10.68
N ARG A 100 -0.52 7.48 -10.63
CA ARG A 100 -1.61 7.48 -9.64
C ARG A 100 -2.91 7.04 -10.27
N TYR A 101 -3.49 6.01 -9.68
CA TYR A 101 -4.78 5.46 -10.05
C TYR A 101 -5.79 5.57 -8.92
N THR A 102 -7.05 5.27 -9.20
CA THR A 102 -8.10 5.15 -8.19
C THR A 102 -8.78 3.79 -8.30
N SER A 103 -9.03 3.20 -7.14
CA SER A 103 -9.78 1.96 -6.97
C SER A 103 -10.73 2.09 -5.79
N VAL A 104 -11.71 1.19 -5.75
CA VAL A 104 -12.56 0.95 -4.58
C VAL A 104 -12.65 -0.57 -4.37
N ASP A 105 -12.82 -1.01 -3.13
CA ASP A 105 -12.86 -2.45 -2.85
C ASP A 105 -14.27 -3.05 -2.94
N GLN A 106 -14.41 -4.29 -2.49
CA GLN A 106 -15.66 -5.05 -2.50
C GLN A 106 -16.75 -4.44 -1.61
N PHE A 107 -16.38 -3.64 -0.61
CA PHE A 107 -17.32 -2.96 0.29
C PHE A 107 -17.79 -1.61 -0.26
N ARG A 108 -17.35 -1.23 -1.47
CA ARG A 108 -17.75 0.03 -2.12
C ARG A 108 -19.25 0.31 -2.07
N ILE A 109 -19.59 1.58 -1.83
CA ILE A 109 -20.95 2.07 -1.74
C ILE A 109 -21.35 2.76 -3.04
N PRO A 110 -22.47 2.38 -3.67
CA PRO A 110 -22.99 3.08 -4.84
C PRO A 110 -23.51 4.47 -4.44
N VAL A 111 -23.20 5.45 -5.29
CA VAL A 111 -23.57 6.84 -5.11
C VAL A 111 -24.23 7.37 -6.37
N THR A 112 -25.32 8.11 -6.19
CA THR A 112 -25.99 8.86 -7.27
C THR A 112 -25.68 10.35 -7.11
N MET A 113 -25.15 10.97 -8.16
CA MET A 113 -24.77 12.37 -8.21
C MET A 113 -25.80 13.16 -9.04
N SER A 114 -26.46 14.14 -8.42
CA SER A 114 -27.26 15.14 -9.13
C SER A 114 -26.37 16.30 -9.64
N GLY A 115 -26.84 16.98 -10.69
CA GLY A 115 -26.05 18.01 -11.39
C GLY A 115 -25.09 17.46 -12.45
N VAL A 116 -25.20 16.17 -12.78
CA VAL A 116 -24.41 15.51 -13.83
C VAL A 116 -25.35 14.73 -14.74
N ASP A 117 -25.56 15.20 -15.97
CA ASP A 117 -26.57 14.62 -16.87
C ASP A 117 -26.08 13.36 -17.59
N SER A 118 -24.78 13.30 -17.93
CA SER A 118 -24.22 12.20 -18.71
C SER A 118 -22.75 11.94 -18.37
N ALA A 119 -22.29 10.74 -18.70
CA ALA A 119 -20.89 10.37 -18.52
C ALA A 119 -20.00 11.10 -19.54
N THR A 120 -18.96 11.77 -19.06
CA THR A 120 -17.95 12.46 -19.88
C THR A 120 -16.56 11.94 -19.56
N ARG A 121 -15.66 11.98 -20.54
CA ARG A 121 -14.24 11.61 -20.37
C ARG A 121 -13.38 12.86 -20.37
N LYS A 122 -12.40 12.92 -19.48
CA LYS A 122 -11.39 13.98 -19.45
C LYS A 122 -10.01 13.39 -19.27
N THR A 123 -9.07 13.87 -20.08
CA THR A 123 -7.66 13.55 -19.93
C THR A 123 -7.07 14.32 -18.76
N VAL A 124 -6.42 13.60 -17.84
CA VAL A 124 -5.73 14.15 -16.68
C VAL A 124 -4.33 13.56 -16.55
N LEU A 125 -3.43 14.25 -15.87
CA LEU A 125 -2.10 13.73 -15.58
C LEU A 125 -2.18 12.50 -14.66
N LEU A 126 -1.39 11.47 -14.96
CA LEU A 126 -1.18 10.33 -14.05
C LEU A 126 -0.49 10.76 -12.75
N HIS A 127 0.34 11.80 -12.81
CA HIS A 127 1.01 12.34 -11.64
C HIS A 127 1.09 13.87 -11.70
N LYS A 128 0.34 14.55 -10.82
CA LYS A 128 0.21 16.02 -10.84
C LYS A 128 1.53 16.78 -10.75
N LYS A 129 2.53 16.23 -10.05
CA LYS A 129 3.84 16.87 -9.87
C LYS A 129 4.88 16.42 -10.90
N ASN A 130 4.55 15.47 -11.77
CA ASN A 130 5.48 14.92 -12.75
C ASN A 130 4.75 14.59 -14.06
N PRO A 131 4.58 15.59 -14.95
CA PRO A 131 3.85 15.41 -16.21
C PRO A 131 4.46 14.38 -17.16
N GLU A 132 5.76 14.10 -17.04
CA GLU A 132 6.49 13.15 -17.91
C GLU A 132 6.00 11.70 -17.76
N ILE A 133 5.34 11.36 -16.64
CA ILE A 133 4.73 10.03 -16.43
C ILE A 133 3.57 9.79 -17.42
N GLY A 134 2.96 10.87 -17.91
CA GLY A 134 1.90 10.83 -18.91
C GLY A 134 0.51 11.08 -18.34
N ASN A 135 -0.49 10.64 -19.09
CA ASN A 135 -1.89 10.97 -18.88
C ASN A 135 -2.75 9.71 -18.79
N LYS A 136 -3.93 9.86 -18.18
CA LYS A 136 -5.02 8.90 -18.22
C LYS A 136 -6.34 9.58 -18.53
N GLU A 137 -7.32 8.82 -18.99
CA GLU A 137 -8.70 9.27 -19.06
C GLU A 137 -9.41 8.95 -17.74
N VAL A 138 -10.10 9.93 -17.18
CA VAL A 138 -11.02 9.75 -16.07
C VAL A 138 -12.44 9.96 -16.59
N VAL A 139 -13.33 9.04 -16.23
CA VAL A 139 -14.76 9.16 -16.51
C VAL A 139 -15.43 9.90 -15.35
N TYR A 140 -16.28 10.86 -15.68
CA TYR A 140 -17.11 11.62 -14.75
C TYR A 140 -18.56 11.35 -15.11
N GLY A 141 -19.39 10.89 -14.18
CA GLY A 141 -20.78 10.53 -14.48
C GLY A 141 -21.70 10.45 -13.26
N PRO A 142 -23.03 10.32 -13.48
CA PRO A 142 -24.02 10.41 -12.41
C PRO A 142 -24.00 9.26 -11.41
N LYS A 143 -23.34 8.14 -11.72
CA LYS A 143 -23.23 6.97 -10.85
C LYS A 143 -21.77 6.73 -10.52
N LEU A 144 -21.45 6.62 -9.25
CA LEU A 144 -20.07 6.45 -8.77
C LEU A 144 -20.02 5.51 -7.58
N PHE A 145 -18.80 5.09 -7.24
CA PHE A 145 -18.50 4.30 -6.06
C PHE A 145 -17.59 5.09 -5.13
N LEU A 146 -17.86 4.98 -3.83
CA LEU A 146 -17.00 5.42 -2.73
C LEU A 146 -16.63 4.23 -1.86
N GLU A 147 -15.54 4.32 -1.10
CA GLU A 147 -15.20 3.30 -0.09
C GLU A 147 -16.18 3.38 1.09
N GLU A 148 -16.61 2.23 1.64
CA GLU A 148 -17.51 2.19 2.81
C GLU A 148 -16.93 2.97 3.99
N GLN A 149 -15.63 2.80 4.25
CA GLN A 149 -14.94 3.45 5.36
C GLN A 149 -14.98 4.98 5.27
N ASP A 150 -14.98 5.52 4.05
CA ASP A 150 -15.16 6.96 3.82
C ASP A 150 -16.61 7.38 4.09
N VAL A 151 -17.59 6.60 3.60
CA VAL A 151 -19.02 6.91 3.75
C VAL A 151 -19.48 6.88 5.21
N VAL A 152 -18.93 5.98 6.04
CA VAL A 152 -19.23 5.90 7.48
C VAL A 152 -18.87 7.19 8.22
N LEU A 153 -17.91 7.98 7.71
CA LEU A 153 -17.46 9.23 8.31
C LEU A 153 -18.25 10.46 7.83
N LEU A 154 -19.20 10.29 6.91
CA LEU A 154 -19.99 11.37 6.34
C LEU A 154 -21.25 11.66 7.14
N SER A 155 -21.67 12.92 7.10
CA SER A 155 -22.96 13.36 7.63
C SER A 155 -23.86 13.91 6.53
N GLU A 156 -25.17 13.72 6.65
CA GLU A 156 -26.13 14.38 5.74
C GLU A 156 -26.06 15.90 5.90
N GLY A 157 -26.07 16.63 4.79
CA GLY A 157 -25.84 18.07 4.72
C GLY A 157 -24.36 18.49 4.68
N GLU A 158 -23.43 17.57 4.87
CA GLU A 158 -21.98 17.85 4.82
C GLU A 158 -21.52 18.16 3.38
N GLU A 159 -20.60 19.12 3.25
CA GLU A 159 -19.87 19.38 2.02
C GLU A 159 -18.53 18.64 2.02
N VAL A 160 -18.26 17.89 0.96
CA VAL A 160 -17.05 17.08 0.81
C VAL A 160 -16.35 17.40 -0.51
N THR A 161 -15.02 17.20 -0.56
CA THR A 161 -14.27 17.29 -1.81
C THR A 161 -14.15 15.92 -2.45
N LEU A 162 -14.59 15.76 -3.69
CA LEU A 162 -14.24 14.62 -4.54
C LEU A 162 -12.91 14.91 -5.24
N LEU A 163 -11.89 14.08 -4.98
CA LEU A 163 -10.54 14.29 -5.52
C LEU A 163 -10.57 14.46 -7.04
N ASP A 164 -9.99 15.54 -7.54
CA ASP A 164 -9.90 15.85 -8.98
C ASP A 164 -11.23 15.99 -9.74
N TRP A 165 -12.32 16.20 -8.99
CA TRP A 165 -13.62 16.59 -9.54
C TRP A 165 -14.06 17.96 -9.01
N GLY A 166 -14.14 18.12 -7.70
CA GLY A 166 -14.70 19.32 -7.06
C GLY A 166 -15.50 18.97 -5.82
N ASN A 167 -16.25 19.93 -5.28
CA ASN A 167 -17.03 19.72 -4.08
C ASN A 167 -18.42 19.15 -4.41
N ALA A 168 -19.02 18.47 -3.44
CA ALA A 168 -20.38 17.97 -3.50
C ALA A 168 -21.02 17.94 -2.11
N TYR A 169 -22.33 18.15 -2.04
CA TYR A 169 -23.10 17.99 -0.82
C TYR A 169 -23.57 16.55 -0.67
N VAL A 170 -23.42 15.99 0.51
CA VAL A 170 -24.06 14.73 0.90
C VAL A 170 -25.52 15.04 1.21
N ARG A 171 -26.44 14.58 0.36
CA ARG A 171 -27.88 14.86 0.51
C ARG A 171 -28.60 13.80 1.32
N LYS A 172 -28.24 12.53 1.14
CA LYS A 172 -28.86 11.42 1.84
C LYS A 172 -27.90 10.24 1.94
N ILE A 173 -27.86 9.57 3.09
CA ILE A 173 -27.15 8.30 3.29
C ILE A 173 -28.16 7.25 3.69
N GLU A 174 -28.44 6.31 2.80
CA GLU A 174 -29.31 5.18 3.14
C GLU A 174 -28.50 4.10 3.83
N LYS A 175 -29.04 3.58 4.93
CA LYS A 175 -28.43 2.50 5.72
C LYS A 175 -29.30 1.25 5.68
N ASP A 176 -28.68 0.09 5.83
CA ASP A 176 -29.38 -1.18 5.99
C ASP A 176 -29.88 -1.40 7.43
N ALA A 177 -30.46 -2.58 7.69
CA ALA A 177 -31.00 -2.93 9.01
C ALA A 177 -29.94 -3.00 10.12
N ASP A 178 -28.68 -3.25 9.74
CA ASP A 178 -27.54 -3.32 10.66
C ASP A 178 -26.85 -1.95 10.83
N GLY A 179 -27.37 -0.91 10.18
CA GLY A 179 -26.85 0.46 10.24
C GLY A 179 -25.65 0.70 9.32
N LYS A 180 -25.32 -0.22 8.42
CA LYS A 180 -24.23 -0.03 7.44
C LYS A 180 -24.71 0.80 6.25
N PRO A 181 -23.86 1.68 5.69
CA PRO A 181 -24.21 2.42 4.48
C PRO A 181 -24.53 1.47 3.32
N LYS A 182 -25.61 1.78 2.61
CA LYS A 182 -26.09 1.01 1.45
C LYS A 182 -26.02 1.82 0.16
N SER A 183 -26.36 3.10 0.22
CA SER A 183 -26.29 4.02 -0.92
C SER A 183 -26.14 5.47 -0.44
N VAL A 184 -25.61 6.34 -1.30
CA VAL A 184 -25.52 7.77 -1.01
C VAL A 184 -26.11 8.57 -2.18
N ALA A 185 -26.88 9.60 -1.86
CA ALA A 185 -27.26 10.64 -2.81
C ALA A 185 -26.40 11.88 -2.55
N MET A 186 -25.74 12.37 -3.60
CA MET A 186 -24.91 13.57 -3.56
C MET A 186 -25.36 14.58 -4.62
N GLU A 187 -25.03 15.84 -4.39
CA GLU A 187 -25.29 16.94 -5.32
C GLU A 187 -24.01 17.69 -5.62
N LEU A 188 -23.67 17.83 -6.90
CA LEU A 188 -22.43 18.47 -7.33
C LEU A 188 -22.47 19.98 -7.03
N HIS A 189 -21.40 20.49 -6.42
CA HIS A 189 -21.26 21.89 -6.05
C HIS A 189 -19.84 22.38 -6.42
N LEU A 190 -19.62 22.74 -7.68
CA LEU A 190 -18.28 23.12 -8.17
C LEU A 190 -17.80 24.49 -7.69
N GLU A 191 -18.68 25.33 -7.14
CA GLU A 191 -18.35 26.65 -6.59
C GLU A 191 -17.75 26.58 -5.18
N GLY A 192 -17.73 25.38 -4.58
CA GLY A 192 -17.24 25.15 -3.22
C GLY A 192 -15.74 25.29 -3.08
N ASP A 193 -15.28 25.58 -1.86
CA ASP A 193 -13.85 25.65 -1.53
C ASP A 193 -13.35 24.33 -0.93
N PHE A 194 -12.45 23.65 -1.63
CA PHE A 194 -11.83 22.41 -1.15
C PHE A 194 -11.01 22.57 0.14
N LYS A 195 -10.71 23.80 0.55
CA LYS A 195 -10.00 24.11 1.80
C LYS A 195 -10.91 24.08 3.03
N THR A 196 -12.21 24.27 2.86
CA THR A 196 -13.17 24.31 3.97
C THR A 196 -13.75 22.93 4.29
N THR A 197 -13.76 22.01 3.32
CA THR A 197 -14.25 20.65 3.50
C THR A 197 -13.30 19.82 4.37
N LYS A 198 -13.86 19.08 5.32
CA LYS A 198 -13.08 18.16 6.18
C LYS A 198 -12.69 16.88 5.45
N GLN A 199 -13.64 16.33 4.70
CA GLN A 199 -13.49 15.04 4.02
C GLN A 199 -13.10 15.24 2.56
N LYS A 200 -12.11 14.47 2.11
CA LYS A 200 -11.62 14.46 0.72
C LYS A 200 -11.65 13.05 0.19
N LEU A 201 -12.59 12.72 -0.69
CA LEU A 201 -12.94 11.36 -1.04
C LEU A 201 -12.28 10.92 -2.36
N SER A 202 -11.81 9.66 -2.40
CA SER A 202 -11.48 8.97 -3.65
C SER A 202 -12.73 8.31 -4.19
N TRP A 203 -12.87 8.31 -5.51
CA TRP A 203 -14.07 7.84 -6.18
C TRP A 203 -13.73 7.27 -7.56
N ILE A 204 -14.58 6.39 -8.07
CA ILE A 204 -14.60 6.00 -9.48
C ILE A 204 -16.04 6.05 -10.00
N THR A 205 -16.25 6.40 -11.27
CA THR A 205 -17.58 6.26 -11.89
C THR A 205 -17.92 4.78 -12.08
N ASP A 206 -19.17 4.40 -11.82
CA ASP A 206 -19.67 3.06 -12.09
C ASP A 206 -19.88 2.89 -13.59
N THR A 207 -18.95 2.21 -14.25
CA THR A 207 -18.98 1.96 -15.69
C THR A 207 -18.56 0.53 -16.00
N ALA A 208 -19.07 -0.01 -17.12
CA ALA A 208 -18.66 -1.33 -17.61
C ALA A 208 -17.17 -1.40 -18.02
N ALA A 209 -16.48 -0.25 -18.12
CA ALA A 209 -15.07 -0.18 -18.45
C ALA A 209 -14.14 -0.38 -17.24
N ASN A 210 -14.69 -0.32 -16.02
CA ASN A 210 -13.96 -0.57 -14.79
C ASN A 210 -13.37 -1.98 -14.81
N VAL A 211 -12.19 -2.12 -14.20
CA VAL A 211 -11.43 -3.37 -14.22
C VAL A 211 -11.52 -4.03 -12.86
N PRO A 212 -11.99 -5.28 -12.76
CA PRO A 212 -11.86 -6.06 -11.53
C PRO A 212 -10.39 -6.23 -11.18
N ILE A 213 -10.05 -5.91 -9.93
CA ILE A 213 -8.70 -6.06 -9.41
C ILE A 213 -8.73 -6.89 -8.14
N LEU A 214 -7.61 -7.54 -7.87
CA LEU A 214 -7.36 -8.19 -6.60
C LEU A 214 -6.17 -7.53 -5.93
N MET A 215 -6.40 -6.98 -4.74
CA MET A 215 -5.39 -6.32 -3.93
C MET A 215 -4.98 -7.23 -2.78
N TYR A 216 -3.69 -7.22 -2.48
CA TYR A 216 -3.14 -7.83 -1.27
C TYR A 216 -2.55 -6.74 -0.39
N GLU A 217 -3.01 -6.69 0.85
CA GLU A 217 -2.42 -5.86 1.90
C GLU A 217 -1.80 -6.78 2.95
N PHE A 218 -0.66 -6.38 3.51
CA PHE A 218 0.14 -7.25 4.36
C PHE A 218 0.45 -6.61 5.71
N ASP A 219 0.32 -7.40 6.76
CA ASP A 219 0.73 -7.07 8.13
C ASP A 219 1.99 -7.87 8.52
N HIS A 220 2.52 -7.61 9.71
CA HIS A 220 3.66 -8.29 10.28
C HIS A 220 3.33 -9.74 10.64
N LEU A 221 4.27 -10.65 10.33
CA LEU A 221 4.14 -12.10 10.61
C LEU A 221 4.05 -12.44 12.10
N ILE A 222 4.58 -11.59 12.97
CA ILE A 222 4.53 -11.76 14.42
C ILE A 222 3.90 -10.54 15.09
N THR A 223 3.28 -10.77 16.24
CA THR A 223 2.60 -9.75 17.04
C THR A 223 3.56 -8.95 17.92
N GLU A 224 4.69 -9.57 18.29
CA GLU A 224 5.67 -8.99 19.22
C GLU A 224 6.73 -8.14 18.51
N ARG A 225 7.03 -6.96 19.09
CA ARG A 225 8.02 -6.02 18.54
C ARG A 225 9.41 -6.64 18.47
N ASN A 226 9.81 -7.38 19.49
CA ASN A 226 11.07 -8.10 19.55
C ASN A 226 10.82 -9.48 20.17
N ILE A 227 11.50 -10.50 19.67
CA ILE A 227 11.44 -11.84 20.26
C ILE A 227 12.84 -12.40 20.49
N ASP A 228 12.96 -13.23 21.52
CA ASP A 228 14.20 -13.91 21.83
C ASP A 228 14.41 -15.13 20.92
N LYS A 229 15.65 -15.65 20.94
CA LYS A 229 16.00 -16.88 20.22
C LYS A 229 15.20 -18.09 20.71
N ALA A 230 14.88 -18.10 22.01
CA ALA A 230 14.15 -19.18 22.69
C ALA A 230 12.62 -19.05 22.57
N THR A 231 12.10 -17.91 22.10
CA THR A 231 10.66 -17.70 21.92
C THR A 231 10.11 -18.73 20.93
N ASP A 232 9.08 -19.44 21.38
CA ASP A 232 8.25 -20.32 20.57
C ASP A 232 7.44 -19.49 19.56
N LEU A 233 7.57 -19.80 18.27
CA LEU A 233 6.94 -19.02 17.21
C LEU A 233 5.42 -19.10 17.29
N ASP A 234 4.86 -20.26 17.64
CA ASP A 234 3.42 -20.47 17.63
C ASP A 234 2.67 -19.57 18.63
N THR A 235 3.38 -19.04 19.63
CA THR A 235 2.81 -18.11 20.63
C THR A 235 2.77 -16.65 20.16
N VAL A 236 3.52 -16.30 19.12
CA VAL A 236 3.70 -14.91 18.66
C VAL A 236 3.33 -14.70 17.19
N VAL A 237 3.01 -15.76 16.45
CA VAL A 237 2.59 -15.66 15.05
C VAL A 237 1.22 -15.02 14.97
N ARG A 238 1.08 -14.04 14.08
CA ARG A 238 -0.21 -13.45 13.76
C ARG A 238 -1.00 -14.40 12.87
N GLU A 239 -2.27 -14.63 13.21
CA GLU A 239 -3.14 -15.56 12.51
C GLU A 239 -3.45 -15.10 11.08
N VAL A 240 -3.77 -13.81 10.91
CA VAL A 240 -4.10 -13.20 9.61
C VAL A 240 -3.08 -12.12 9.31
N THR A 241 -2.30 -12.30 8.24
CA THR A 241 -1.20 -11.40 7.86
C THR A 241 -1.24 -10.98 6.40
N ASP A 242 -2.07 -11.62 5.59
CA ASP A 242 -2.40 -11.23 4.23
C ASP A 242 -3.91 -11.01 4.10
N TYR A 243 -4.28 -9.81 3.65
CA TYR A 243 -5.65 -9.40 3.44
C TYR A 243 -5.90 -9.36 1.94
N LYS A 244 -6.71 -10.30 1.49
CA LYS A 244 -7.15 -10.40 0.10
C LYS A 244 -8.40 -9.52 -0.07
N LEU A 245 -8.29 -8.48 -0.89
CA LEU A 245 -9.34 -7.50 -1.11
C LEU A 245 -9.69 -7.45 -2.60
N ASP A 246 -10.83 -8.06 -2.94
CA ASP A 246 -11.44 -7.88 -4.26
C ASP A 246 -11.90 -6.43 -4.42
N GLY A 247 -11.86 -5.91 -5.64
CA GLY A 247 -12.24 -4.54 -5.91
C GLY A 247 -12.38 -4.24 -7.39
N VAL A 248 -12.59 -2.97 -7.69
CA VAL A 248 -12.62 -2.44 -9.04
C VAL A 248 -11.76 -1.19 -9.13
N ALA A 249 -11.01 -1.06 -10.21
CA ALA A 249 -10.23 0.12 -10.53
C ALA A 249 -10.74 0.79 -11.80
N GLU A 250 -10.37 2.06 -11.96
CA GLU A 250 -10.63 2.80 -13.19
C GLU A 250 -10.02 2.12 -14.42
N GLU A 251 -10.60 2.34 -15.60
CA GLU A 251 -10.20 1.71 -16.86
C GLU A 251 -8.69 1.87 -17.18
N ALA A 252 -8.10 3.01 -16.81
CA ALA A 252 -6.70 3.31 -17.09
C ALA A 252 -5.71 2.31 -16.48
N ILE A 253 -6.14 1.53 -15.47
CA ILE A 253 -5.30 0.49 -14.85
C ILE A 253 -4.88 -0.60 -15.84
N LYS A 254 -5.58 -0.79 -16.97
CA LYS A 254 -5.22 -1.76 -18.03
C LYS A 254 -3.82 -1.53 -18.60
N ALA A 255 -3.29 -0.31 -18.49
CA ALA A 255 -1.95 0.04 -18.95
C ALA A 255 -0.83 -0.45 -17.99
N VAL A 256 -1.16 -0.79 -16.75
CA VAL A 256 -0.21 -1.25 -15.74
C VAL A 256 0.29 -2.63 -16.11
N LYS A 257 1.61 -2.80 -16.07
CA LYS A 257 2.30 -4.06 -16.38
C LYS A 257 2.82 -4.69 -15.10
N LYS A 258 3.06 -6.00 -15.19
CA LYS A 258 3.76 -6.76 -14.16
C LYS A 258 5.07 -6.07 -13.75
N GLY A 259 5.24 -5.88 -12.45
CA GLY A 259 6.38 -5.21 -11.83
C GLY A 259 6.24 -3.68 -11.71
N ASP A 260 5.23 -3.07 -12.34
CA ASP A 260 5.00 -1.64 -12.20
C ASP A 260 4.55 -1.30 -10.77
N ILE A 261 5.15 -0.26 -10.21
CA ILE A 261 4.74 0.31 -8.93
C ILE A 261 3.79 1.48 -9.21
N ILE A 262 2.62 1.42 -8.61
CA ILE A 262 1.56 2.41 -8.75
C ILE A 262 1.14 2.94 -7.39
N GLN A 263 0.42 4.05 -7.38
CA GLN A 263 -0.27 4.54 -6.18
C GLN A 263 -1.77 4.51 -6.41
N PHE A 264 -2.52 3.83 -5.55
CA PHE A 264 -3.96 4.07 -5.44
C PHE A 264 -4.21 5.26 -4.53
N ASN A 265 -4.88 6.29 -5.06
CA ASN A 265 -5.18 7.52 -4.35
C ASN A 265 -5.86 7.21 -3.01
N ARG A 266 -5.35 7.82 -1.93
CA ARG A 266 -5.79 7.63 -0.53
C ARG A 266 -5.67 6.22 0.05
N ARG A 267 -5.18 5.23 -0.70
CA ARG A 267 -4.95 3.87 -0.20
C ARG A 267 -3.48 3.61 0.09
N GLY A 268 -2.61 3.74 -0.91
CA GLY A 268 -1.19 3.47 -0.75
C GLY A 268 -0.49 3.12 -2.05
N PHE A 269 0.74 2.64 -1.92
CA PHE A 269 1.53 2.13 -3.06
C PHE A 269 1.32 0.63 -3.21
N PHE A 270 1.17 0.20 -4.45
CA PHE A 270 0.99 -1.19 -4.83
C PHE A 270 1.94 -1.54 -5.96
N ILE A 271 2.32 -2.80 -6.05
CA ILE A 271 3.05 -3.36 -7.19
C ILE A 271 2.15 -4.34 -7.91
N CYS A 272 2.13 -4.30 -9.23
CA CYS A 272 1.48 -5.34 -10.03
C CYS A 272 2.32 -6.62 -9.92
N ASP A 273 1.89 -7.55 -9.06
CA ASP A 273 2.63 -8.78 -8.79
C ASP A 273 2.78 -9.67 -10.05
N ALA A 274 3.74 -10.57 -9.96
CA ALA A 274 4.20 -11.43 -11.04
C ALA A 274 3.21 -12.51 -11.49
#